data_AF-A0AAV8QZ69-F1
#
_entry.id   AF-A0AAV8QZ69-F1
#
_cell.length_a   1.000
_cell.length_b   1.000
_cell.length_c   1.000
_cell.angle_alpha   90.00
_cell.angle_beta   90.00
_cell.angle_gamma   90.00
#
_symmetry.space_group_name_H-M   'P 1'
#
loop_
_entity.id
_entity.type
_entity.pdbx_description
1 polymer ?
#
loop_
_entity_poly.entity_id
_entity_poly.type
_entity_poly.pdbx_seq_one_letter_code
_entity_poly.pdbx_strand_id
1 'polypeptide(L)'
;MAASLLRLHFHDCFVNGCDASVLLDDTPNLVGEKTAGPNLNSLRGFDVVDGIKTELEMACPETVSCADVLAIAARDSVVLSGGPTWQVEVGRRDSVTASLSMATANIPAPTSDVATLIQKFQNLGLSTKDMVVLSGAHTIGKARCSSFISRLNGGGIAAAAAADRIFLQSLQQLCSGSNGTLAHLDLATPATFDNQYYVNLLSGEGLLPSDQVLVNGGGEVGSLVQAYAMDPVLFYEDFAISMVRMGRLAPPPGSEAEVRRCCRVVN
;
A
#
# COMPACT_ATOMS: atom_id res chain seq x y z
N MET A 1 3.23 6.64 -11.78
CA MET A 1 2.60 7.20 -10.58
C MET A 1 1.58 6.27 -9.95
N ALA A 2 0.89 5.43 -10.74
CA ALA A 2 -0.13 4.49 -10.28
C ALA A 2 0.13 3.83 -8.90
N ALA A 3 1.24 3.08 -8.76
CA ALA A 3 1.59 2.40 -7.51
C ALA A 3 1.68 3.35 -6.29
N SER A 4 2.08 4.60 -6.49
CA SER A 4 2.21 5.57 -5.40
C SER A 4 0.87 6.08 -4.89
N LEU A 5 -0.09 6.32 -5.79
CA LEU A 5 -1.43 6.78 -5.41
C LEU A 5 -2.23 5.64 -4.77
N LEU A 6 -2.08 4.41 -5.27
CA LEU A 6 -2.62 3.22 -4.62
C LEU A 6 -2.08 3.06 -3.19
N ARG A 7 -0.76 3.18 -3.01
CA ARG A 7 -0.12 3.13 -1.70
C ARG A 7 -0.56 4.30 -0.80
N LEU A 8 -0.74 5.49 -1.35
CA LEU A 8 -1.18 6.66 -0.57
C LEU A 8 -2.58 6.43 0.03
N HIS A 9 -3.50 5.84 -0.74
CA HIS A 9 -4.83 5.46 -0.23
C HIS A 9 -4.76 4.36 0.84
N PHE A 10 -3.93 3.33 0.66
CA PHE A 10 -3.71 2.32 1.71
C PHE A 10 -3.20 2.96 3.02
N HIS A 11 -2.22 3.85 2.92
CA HIS A 11 -1.64 4.53 4.08
C HIS A 11 -2.63 5.45 4.78
N ASP A 12 -3.52 6.11 4.03
CA ASP A 12 -4.64 6.87 4.59
C ASP A 12 -5.57 5.96 5.39
N CYS A 13 -6.14 4.95 4.74
CA CYS A 13 -7.15 4.08 5.35
C CYS A 13 -6.66 3.31 6.59
N PHE A 14 -5.36 3.05 6.71
CA PHE A 14 -4.77 2.34 7.85
C PHE A 14 -4.55 3.22 9.08
N VAL A 15 -4.79 4.54 8.97
CA VAL A 15 -4.59 5.51 10.04
C VAL A 15 -5.87 6.31 10.23
N ASN A 16 -6.63 6.01 11.29
CA ASN A 16 -7.95 6.61 11.53
C ASN A 16 -8.99 6.40 10.40
N GLY A 17 -8.79 5.46 9.48
CA GLY A 17 -9.70 5.25 8.37
C GLY A 17 -9.41 6.18 7.19
N CYS A 18 -10.19 6.07 6.12
CA CYS A 18 -9.93 6.80 4.88
C CYS A 18 -10.46 8.25 5.00
N ASP A 19 -9.68 9.14 5.61
CA ASP A 19 -10.10 10.49 5.97
C ASP A 19 -9.16 11.59 5.44
N ALA A 20 -8.23 11.23 4.56
CA ALA A 20 -7.20 12.09 4.00
C ALA A 20 -6.28 12.76 5.03
N SER A 21 -6.22 12.27 6.27
CA SER A 21 -5.29 12.75 7.31
C SER A 21 -3.83 12.66 6.86
N VAL A 22 -3.48 11.64 6.06
CA VAL A 22 -2.14 11.44 5.49
C VAL A 22 -1.67 12.63 4.61
N LEU A 23 -2.61 13.45 4.12
CA LEU A 23 -2.32 14.57 3.23
C LEU A 23 -1.99 15.87 3.98
N LEU A 24 -2.33 15.97 5.27
CA LEU A 24 -2.05 17.17 6.08
C LEU A 24 -0.54 17.39 6.22
N ASP A 25 -0.10 18.62 6.00
CA ASP A 25 1.25 19.08 6.28
C ASP A 25 1.38 19.53 7.75
N ASP A 26 2.61 19.54 8.26
CA ASP A 26 2.90 20.02 9.62
C ASP A 26 2.51 21.50 9.77
N THR A 27 1.93 21.84 10.91
CA THR A 27 1.67 23.22 11.37
C THR A 27 2.20 23.40 12.79
N PRO A 28 2.27 24.63 13.35
CA PRO A 28 2.68 24.81 14.73
C PRO A 28 1.87 24.01 15.77
N ASN A 29 0.64 23.61 15.44
CA ASN A 29 -0.28 22.92 16.35
C ASN A 29 -0.66 21.51 15.87
N LEU A 30 -0.14 21.03 14.73
CA LEU A 30 -0.47 19.74 14.15
C LEU A 30 0.78 19.10 13.57
N VAL A 31 1.08 17.87 13.97
CA VAL A 31 2.12 17.05 13.32
C VAL A 31 1.42 16.08 12.37
N GLY A 32 1.69 16.24 11.08
CA GLY A 32 1.16 15.41 10.01
C GLY A 32 1.80 14.02 9.99
N GLU A 33 1.25 13.14 9.15
CA GLU A 33 1.68 11.74 9.10
C GLU A 33 2.88 11.53 8.18
N LYS A 34 3.22 12.52 7.35
CA LYS A 34 4.26 12.40 6.31
C LYS A 34 5.65 12.12 6.87
N THR A 35 5.87 12.47 8.15
CA THR A 35 7.13 12.24 8.87
C THR A 35 7.14 10.94 9.68
N ALA A 36 6.04 10.17 9.71
CA ALA A 36 6.01 8.84 10.31
C ALA A 36 6.94 7.88 9.55
N GLY A 37 7.54 6.90 10.25
CA GLY A 37 8.54 5.98 9.68
C GLY A 37 8.13 5.32 8.35
N PRO A 38 6.89 4.78 8.20
CA PRO A 38 6.43 4.19 6.95
C PRO A 38 6.25 5.18 5.77
N ASN A 39 6.14 6.47 6.08
CA ASN A 39 5.80 7.56 5.16
C ASN A 39 7.01 8.39 4.76
N LEU A 40 7.87 8.69 5.74
CA LEU A 40 9.03 9.56 5.62
C LEU A 40 9.99 9.05 4.54
N ASN A 41 10.31 9.92 3.59
CA ASN A 41 11.12 9.57 2.44
C ASN A 41 10.59 8.30 1.72
N SER A 42 9.27 8.11 1.63
CA SER A 42 8.70 6.90 1.04
C SER A 42 7.43 7.20 0.25
N LEU A 43 6.41 7.76 0.90
CA LEU A 43 5.22 8.25 0.21
C LEU A 43 5.58 9.39 -0.75
N ARG A 44 4.83 9.46 -1.86
CA ARG A 44 5.00 10.42 -2.96
C ARG A 44 3.72 10.52 -3.77
N GLY A 45 3.59 11.57 -4.58
CA GLY A 45 2.39 11.83 -5.39
C GLY A 45 1.40 12.80 -4.77
N PHE A 46 1.78 13.47 -3.67
CA PHE A 46 0.98 14.52 -3.06
C PHE A 46 0.68 15.67 -4.04
N ASP A 47 1.67 16.02 -4.87
CA ASP A 47 1.55 17.02 -5.94
C ASP A 47 0.52 16.63 -7.02
N VAL A 48 0.42 15.34 -7.33
CA VAL A 48 -0.61 14.84 -8.25
C VAL A 48 -2.00 14.95 -7.63
N VAL A 49 -2.13 14.66 -6.33
CA VAL A 49 -3.40 14.86 -5.59
C VAL A 49 -3.78 16.34 -5.55
N ASP A 50 -2.82 17.24 -5.32
CA ASP A 50 -3.06 18.68 -5.37
C ASP A 50 -3.55 19.14 -6.75
N GLY A 51 -2.96 18.60 -7.82
CA GLY A 51 -3.38 18.87 -9.20
C GLY A 51 -4.82 18.42 -9.46
N ILE A 52 -5.18 17.18 -9.08
CA ILE A 52 -6.54 16.67 -9.21
C ILE A 52 -7.52 17.55 -8.42
N LYS A 53 -7.16 17.88 -7.16
CA LYS A 53 -7.99 18.70 -6.30
C LYS A 53 -8.23 20.09 -6.87
N THR A 54 -7.20 20.71 -7.45
CA THR A 54 -7.29 22.03 -8.07
C THR A 54 -8.30 22.04 -9.21
N GLU A 55 -8.24 21.05 -10.10
CA GLU A 55 -9.20 20.93 -11.21
C GLU A 55 -10.64 20.67 -10.71
N LEU A 56 -10.79 19.85 -9.67
CA LEU A 56 -12.09 19.59 -9.06
C LEU A 56 -12.68 20.82 -8.38
N GLU A 57 -11.89 21.63 -7.68
CA GLU A 57 -12.40 22.86 -7.07
C GLU A 57 -12.80 23.91 -8.12
N MET A 58 -12.17 23.92 -9.29
CA MET A 58 -12.61 24.79 -10.40
C MET A 58 -13.94 24.32 -11.01
N ALA A 59 -14.15 23.00 -11.11
CA ALA A 59 -15.34 22.42 -11.73
C ALA A 59 -16.54 22.33 -10.77
N CYS A 60 -16.29 21.99 -9.52
CA CYS A 60 -17.29 21.76 -8.47
C CYS A 60 -16.74 22.21 -7.09
N PRO A 61 -16.76 23.52 -6.80
CA PRO A 61 -16.22 24.07 -5.56
C PRO A 61 -16.79 23.40 -4.31
N GLU A 62 -15.92 23.13 -3.33
CA GLU A 62 -16.24 22.63 -1.98
C GLU A 62 -17.15 21.37 -1.98
N THR A 63 -17.05 20.55 -3.04
CA THR A 63 -17.94 19.40 -3.23
C THR A 63 -17.25 18.05 -3.01
N VAL A 64 -16.04 17.86 -3.55
CA VAL A 64 -15.35 16.56 -3.52
C VAL A 64 -14.29 16.56 -2.43
N SER A 65 -14.37 15.67 -1.45
CA SER A 65 -13.36 15.55 -0.38
C SER A 65 -12.02 15.02 -0.92
N CYS A 66 -10.92 15.37 -0.25
CA CYS A 66 -9.61 14.81 -0.55
C CYS A 66 -9.55 13.29 -0.29
N ALA A 67 -10.32 12.79 0.68
CA ALA A 67 -10.47 11.36 0.94
C ALA A 67 -11.07 10.62 -0.26
N ASP A 68 -12.10 11.18 -0.90
CA ASP A 68 -12.66 10.61 -2.13
C ASP A 68 -11.71 10.76 -3.32
N VAL A 69 -10.92 11.84 -3.41
CA VAL A 69 -9.85 11.96 -4.42
C VAL A 69 -8.86 10.81 -4.30
N LEU A 70 -8.40 10.46 -3.10
CA LEU A 70 -7.48 9.34 -2.90
C LEU A 70 -8.09 7.99 -3.32
N ALA A 71 -9.33 7.73 -2.91
CA ALA A 71 -10.02 6.48 -3.23
C ALA A 71 -10.21 6.30 -4.75
N ILE A 72 -10.64 7.36 -5.44
CA ILE A 72 -10.84 7.35 -6.90
C ILE A 72 -9.49 7.23 -7.62
N ALA A 73 -8.49 8.03 -7.22
CA ALA A 73 -7.16 8.00 -7.82
C ALA A 73 -6.47 6.64 -7.65
N ALA A 74 -6.70 5.94 -6.53
CA ALA A 74 -6.21 4.58 -6.32
C ALA A 74 -6.86 3.58 -7.29
N ARG A 75 -8.19 3.65 -7.48
CA ARG A 75 -8.89 2.80 -8.46
C ARG A 75 -8.42 3.07 -9.88
N ASP A 76 -8.38 4.33 -10.28
CA ASP A 76 -7.95 4.72 -11.63
C ASP A 76 -6.48 4.32 -11.88
N SER A 77 -5.64 4.39 -10.85
CA SER A 77 -4.25 3.92 -10.92
C SER A 77 -4.14 2.43 -11.22
N VAL A 78 -4.98 1.59 -10.61
CA VAL A 78 -4.99 0.14 -10.87
C VAL A 78 -5.47 -0.15 -12.29
N VAL A 79 -6.57 0.48 -12.72
CA VAL A 79 -7.12 0.33 -14.08
C VAL A 79 -6.11 0.76 -15.15
N LEU A 80 -5.46 1.91 -14.96
CA LEU A 80 -4.45 2.41 -15.91
C LEU A 80 -3.19 1.54 -15.98
N SER A 81 -2.94 0.74 -14.94
CA SER A 81 -1.88 -0.27 -14.93
C SER A 81 -2.33 -1.64 -15.44
N GLY A 82 -3.57 -1.79 -15.91
CA GLY A 82 -4.09 -3.03 -16.50
C GLY A 82 -4.84 -3.95 -15.53
N GLY A 83 -5.07 -3.50 -14.30
CA GLY A 83 -5.78 -4.27 -13.27
C GLY A 83 -7.31 -4.14 -13.34
N PRO A 84 -8.03 -4.68 -12.34
CA PRO A 84 -9.48 -4.64 -12.31
C PRO A 84 -10.01 -3.23 -12.07
N THR A 85 -11.27 -3.04 -12.44
CA THR A 85 -12.07 -1.89 -12.01
C THR A 85 -13.03 -2.30 -10.90
N TRP A 86 -13.44 -1.33 -10.10
CA TRP A 86 -14.54 -1.47 -9.16
C TRP A 86 -15.26 -0.14 -9.01
N GLN A 87 -16.50 -0.20 -8.50
CA GLN A 87 -17.24 0.99 -8.14
C GLN A 87 -16.72 1.50 -6.80
N VAL A 88 -16.02 2.64 -6.82
CA VAL A 88 -15.59 3.33 -5.60
C VAL A 88 -16.83 3.90 -4.92
N GLU A 89 -17.04 3.52 -3.66
CA GLU A 89 -18.02 4.20 -2.80
C GLU A 89 -17.46 5.57 -2.42
N VAL A 90 -18.27 6.61 -2.53
CA VAL A 90 -17.90 8.02 -2.28
C VAL A 90 -18.79 8.62 -1.18
N GLY A 91 -18.44 9.81 -0.70
CA GLY A 91 -19.10 10.50 0.41
C GLY A 91 -18.24 10.59 1.66
N ARG A 92 -16.93 10.26 1.57
CA ARG A 92 -16.00 10.47 2.69
C ARG A 92 -15.83 11.97 2.94
N ARG A 93 -15.47 12.31 4.17
CA ARG A 93 -15.13 13.68 4.56
C ARG A 93 -13.70 13.71 5.09
N ASP A 94 -13.09 14.87 4.99
CA ASP A 94 -11.69 15.08 5.32
C ASP A 94 -11.52 15.37 6.80
N SER A 95 -10.57 14.70 7.44
CA SER A 95 -10.21 14.94 8.84
C SER A 95 -9.54 16.30 9.04
N VAL A 96 -9.78 16.88 10.21
CA VAL A 96 -9.12 18.10 10.68
C VAL A 96 -7.86 17.81 11.53
N THR A 97 -7.50 16.53 11.67
CA THR A 97 -6.34 16.07 12.43
C THR A 97 -5.56 14.98 11.68
N ALA A 98 -4.37 14.67 12.17
CA ALA A 98 -3.48 13.64 11.67
C ALA A 98 -2.86 12.88 12.85
N SER A 99 -2.41 11.65 12.63
CA SER A 99 -1.87 10.82 13.71
C SER A 99 -0.56 10.13 13.34
N LEU A 100 0.56 10.82 13.57
CA LEU A 100 1.91 10.26 13.41
C LEU A 100 2.12 8.96 14.21
N SER A 101 1.58 8.91 15.43
CA SER A 101 1.71 7.74 16.31
C SER A 101 0.96 6.54 15.75
N MET A 102 -0.26 6.73 15.25
CA MET A 102 -1.04 5.65 14.63
C MET A 102 -0.48 5.25 13.27
N ALA A 103 0.04 6.18 12.47
CA ALA A 103 0.79 5.85 11.26
C ALA A 103 1.99 4.95 11.56
N THR A 104 2.70 5.21 12.66
CA THR A 104 3.82 4.37 13.11
C THR A 104 3.35 3.01 13.65
N ALA A 105 2.23 2.98 14.37
CA ALA A 105 1.74 1.78 15.05
C ALA A 105 0.96 0.83 14.14
N ASN A 106 0.13 1.34 13.23
CA ASN A 106 -0.84 0.56 12.47
C ASN A 106 -0.27 0.03 11.15
N ILE A 107 0.47 0.86 10.41
CA ILE A 107 1.00 0.46 9.10
C ILE A 107 1.99 -0.71 9.28
N PRO A 108 1.82 -1.82 8.55
CA PRO A 108 2.75 -2.95 8.64
C PRO A 108 4.15 -2.60 8.13
N ALA A 109 5.19 -3.17 8.77
CA ALA A 109 6.56 -3.03 8.33
C ALA A 109 6.86 -4.06 7.22
N PRO A 110 7.80 -3.77 6.29
CA PRO A 110 8.21 -4.74 5.27
C PRO A 110 8.90 -5.98 5.86
N THR A 111 9.25 -5.95 7.15
CA THR A 111 9.89 -7.06 7.89
C THR A 111 8.91 -7.82 8.80
N SER A 112 7.61 -7.49 8.78
CA SER A 112 6.61 -8.16 9.61
C SER A 112 6.44 -9.63 9.21
N ASP A 113 6.23 -10.50 10.20
CA ASP A 113 5.85 -11.89 9.98
C ASP A 113 4.34 -12.03 9.67
N VAL A 114 3.92 -13.22 9.23
CA VAL A 114 2.53 -13.48 8.83
C VAL A 114 1.54 -13.20 9.96
N ALA A 115 1.87 -13.59 11.20
CA ALA A 115 0.99 -13.38 12.35
C ALA A 115 0.76 -11.88 12.62
N THR A 116 1.82 -11.07 12.54
CA THR A 116 1.75 -9.61 12.70
C THR A 116 0.96 -8.97 11.56
N LEU A 117 1.15 -9.42 10.32
CA LEU A 117 0.40 -8.92 9.16
C LEU A 117 -1.10 -9.19 9.34
N ILE A 118 -1.47 -10.43 9.67
CA ILE A 118 -2.87 -10.81 9.93
C ILE A 118 -3.45 -9.94 11.04
N GLN A 119 -2.76 -9.82 12.18
CA GLN A 119 -3.27 -9.09 13.34
C GLN A 119 -3.52 -7.60 13.01
N LYS A 120 -2.61 -6.96 12.26
CA LYS A 120 -2.76 -5.55 11.88
C LYS A 120 -3.97 -5.30 10.98
N PHE A 121 -4.24 -6.19 10.03
CA PHE A 121 -5.44 -6.11 9.19
C PHE A 121 -6.72 -6.39 10.01
N GLN A 122 -6.70 -7.42 10.87
CA GLN A 122 -7.84 -7.78 11.71
C GLN A 122 -8.20 -6.70 12.74
N ASN A 123 -7.22 -5.94 13.24
CA ASN A 123 -7.46 -4.78 14.11
C ASN A 123 -8.30 -3.69 13.42
N LEU A 124 -8.32 -3.65 12.09
CA LEU A 124 -9.14 -2.74 11.28
C LEU A 124 -10.40 -3.44 10.73
N GLY A 125 -10.67 -4.68 11.13
CA GLY A 125 -11.80 -5.46 10.62
C GLY A 125 -11.60 -6.05 9.22
N LEU A 126 -10.36 -6.06 8.71
CA LEU A 126 -10.01 -6.73 7.45
C LEU A 126 -9.58 -8.17 7.72
N SER A 127 -10.09 -9.10 6.91
CA SER A 127 -9.83 -10.55 7.06
C SER A 127 -8.42 -10.95 6.61
N THR A 128 -8.02 -12.19 6.93
CA THR A 128 -6.79 -12.80 6.39
C THR A 128 -6.80 -12.78 4.86
N LYS A 129 -7.96 -13.02 4.23
CA LYS A 129 -8.11 -12.92 2.77
C LYS A 129 -7.84 -11.52 2.25
N ASP A 130 -8.39 -10.49 2.92
CA ASP A 130 -8.15 -9.09 2.56
C ASP A 130 -6.66 -8.75 2.65
N MET A 131 -5.96 -9.26 3.69
CA MET A 131 -4.51 -9.10 3.82
C MET A 131 -3.75 -9.69 2.63
N VAL A 132 -3.99 -10.96 2.30
CA VAL A 132 -3.25 -11.64 1.21
C VAL A 132 -3.55 -11.03 -0.15
N VAL A 133 -4.80 -10.66 -0.42
CA VAL A 133 -5.16 -10.09 -1.72
C VAL A 133 -4.65 -8.66 -1.88
N LEU A 134 -4.72 -7.83 -0.82
CA LEU A 134 -4.21 -6.45 -0.87
C LEU A 134 -2.68 -6.40 -0.94
N SER A 135 -1.96 -7.41 -0.42
CA SER A 135 -0.53 -7.57 -0.69
C SER A 135 -0.22 -7.68 -2.19
N GLY A 136 -1.17 -8.17 -3.00
CA GLY A 136 -1.07 -8.21 -4.46
C GLY A 136 -0.83 -6.85 -5.12
N ALA A 137 -1.11 -5.73 -4.43
CA ALA A 137 -0.75 -4.40 -4.91
C ALA A 137 0.76 -4.22 -5.19
N HIS A 138 1.61 -5.07 -4.60
CA HIS A 138 3.05 -5.10 -4.87
C HIS A 138 3.43 -5.65 -6.27
N THR A 139 2.47 -6.08 -7.10
CA THR A 139 2.68 -6.32 -8.54
C THR A 139 3.21 -5.08 -9.28
N ILE A 140 2.95 -3.87 -8.75
CA ILE A 140 3.50 -2.62 -9.28
C ILE A 140 4.28 -1.83 -8.22
N GLY A 141 5.23 -1.02 -8.70
CA GLY A 141 5.94 -0.06 -7.86
C GLY A 141 7.35 -0.50 -7.48
N LYS A 142 7.90 0.15 -6.46
CA LYS A 142 9.31 0.03 -6.08
C LYS A 142 9.47 0.07 -4.57
N ALA A 143 10.49 -0.63 -4.07
CA ALA A 143 10.95 -0.54 -2.69
C ALA A 143 12.42 -0.11 -2.64
N ARG A 144 12.82 0.50 -1.52
CA ARG A 144 14.21 0.85 -1.25
C ARG A 144 14.95 -0.35 -0.69
N CYS A 145 16.25 -0.45 -0.97
CA CYS A 145 17.12 -1.46 -0.38
C CYS A 145 16.97 -1.58 1.14
N SER A 146 16.82 -0.45 1.86
CA SER A 146 16.56 -0.45 3.30
C SER A 146 15.35 -1.29 3.75
N SER A 147 14.36 -1.48 2.88
CA SER A 147 13.13 -2.23 3.18
C SER A 147 13.30 -3.75 3.09
N PHE A 148 14.33 -4.24 2.41
CA PHE A 148 14.52 -5.68 2.17
C PHE A 148 15.96 -6.18 2.37
N ILE A 149 16.90 -5.31 2.76
CA ILE A 149 18.31 -5.68 3.00
C ILE A 149 18.46 -6.81 4.04
N SER A 150 17.49 -6.94 4.96
CA SER A 150 17.46 -8.03 5.94
C SER A 150 17.37 -9.42 5.28
N ARG A 151 16.77 -9.54 4.08
CA ARG A 151 16.77 -10.80 3.31
C ARG A 151 18.13 -11.16 2.72
N LEU A 152 18.98 -10.15 2.50
CA LEU A 152 20.28 -10.31 1.84
C LEU A 152 21.40 -10.59 2.86
N ASN A 153 21.21 -10.13 4.10
CA ASN A 153 22.16 -10.27 5.19
C ASN A 153 21.91 -11.52 6.06
N GLY A 154 22.81 -11.81 7.00
CA GLY A 154 22.55 -12.77 8.09
C GLY A 154 22.36 -14.23 7.68
N GLY A 155 22.87 -14.63 6.51
CA GLY A 155 22.73 -15.99 6.00
C GLY A 155 21.46 -16.24 5.18
N GLY A 156 20.64 -15.21 4.90
CA GLY A 156 19.43 -15.34 4.08
C GLY A 156 19.68 -15.99 2.72
N ILE A 157 20.75 -15.59 2.01
CA ILE A 157 21.16 -16.21 0.73
C ILE A 157 21.59 -17.68 0.92
N ALA A 158 22.27 -18.00 2.02
CA ALA A 158 22.75 -19.36 2.28
C ALA A 158 21.59 -20.32 2.63
N ALA A 159 20.60 -19.82 3.36
CA ALA A 159 19.39 -20.54 3.74
C ALA A 159 18.34 -20.63 2.62
N ALA A 160 18.43 -19.76 1.61
CA ALA A 160 17.51 -19.75 0.47
C ALA A 160 17.66 -20.98 -0.42
N ALA A 161 16.57 -21.37 -1.08
CA ALA A 161 16.57 -22.44 -2.06
C ALA A 161 17.49 -22.09 -3.23
N ALA A 162 17.99 -23.12 -3.92
CA ALA A 162 18.95 -22.91 -5.01
C ALA A 162 18.40 -22.02 -6.14
N ALA A 163 17.09 -22.09 -6.41
CA ALA A 163 16.41 -21.25 -7.39
C ALA A 163 16.46 -19.75 -7.01
N ASP A 164 16.19 -19.44 -5.75
CA ASP A 164 16.11 -18.07 -5.22
C ASP A 164 17.49 -17.39 -5.14
N ARG A 165 18.57 -18.17 -5.04
CA ARG A 165 19.92 -17.64 -4.79
C ARG A 165 20.38 -16.66 -5.87
N ILE A 166 20.05 -16.92 -7.14
CA ILE A 166 20.41 -16.02 -8.25
C ILE A 166 19.71 -14.67 -8.07
N PHE A 167 18.41 -14.71 -7.78
CA PHE A 167 17.62 -13.50 -7.51
C PHE A 167 18.20 -12.71 -6.32
N LEU A 168 18.44 -13.35 -5.18
CA LEU A 168 18.98 -12.68 -3.99
C LEU A 168 20.40 -12.13 -4.20
N GLN A 169 21.25 -12.81 -4.95
CA GLN A 169 22.58 -12.31 -5.31
C GLN A 169 22.50 -11.05 -6.19
N SER A 170 21.55 -11.00 -7.13
CA SER A 170 21.32 -9.82 -7.96
C SER A 170 20.90 -8.61 -7.10
N LEU A 171 20.04 -8.83 -6.10
CA LEU A 171 19.63 -7.80 -5.14
C LEU A 171 20.79 -7.36 -4.24
N GLN A 172 21.65 -8.29 -3.82
CA GLN A 172 22.84 -7.97 -3.02
C GLN A 172 23.79 -7.04 -3.78
N GLN A 173 24.00 -7.29 -5.07
CA GLN A 173 24.78 -6.41 -5.93
C GLN A 173 24.13 -5.03 -6.06
N LEU A 174 22.82 -4.99 -6.32
CA LEU A 174 22.05 -3.74 -6.44
C LEU A 174 22.16 -2.87 -5.18
N CYS A 175 22.08 -3.50 -4.00
CA CYS A 175 22.08 -2.80 -2.72
C CYS A 175 23.48 -2.51 -2.15
N SER A 176 24.56 -2.92 -2.85
CA SER A 176 25.93 -2.60 -2.45
C SER A 176 26.26 -1.10 -2.50
N GLY A 177 25.52 -0.32 -3.31
CA GLY A 177 25.77 1.11 -3.48
C GLY A 177 25.17 1.98 -2.38
N SER A 178 23.86 1.86 -2.11
CA SER A 178 23.15 2.70 -1.14
C SER A 178 21.87 2.01 -0.66
N ASN A 179 21.53 2.21 0.62
CA ASN A 179 20.25 1.79 1.18
C ASN A 179 19.04 2.50 0.54
N GLY A 180 19.26 3.64 -0.14
CA GLY A 180 18.23 4.39 -0.87
C GLY A 180 17.98 3.89 -2.30
N THR A 181 18.80 2.98 -2.82
CA THR A 181 18.61 2.41 -4.17
C THR A 181 17.26 1.70 -4.27
N LEU A 182 16.60 1.85 -5.42
CA LEU A 182 15.27 1.30 -5.66
C LEU A 182 15.33 0.00 -6.46
N ALA A 183 14.58 -1.01 -6.01
CA ALA A 183 14.25 -2.21 -6.77
C ALA A 183 12.76 -2.22 -7.11
N HIS A 184 12.38 -2.88 -8.19
CA HIS A 184 10.98 -3.14 -8.51
C HIS A 184 10.41 -4.20 -7.56
N LEU A 185 9.18 -3.98 -7.06
CA LEU A 185 8.50 -4.96 -6.20
C LEU A 185 8.17 -6.26 -6.97
N ASP A 186 7.82 -6.10 -8.25
CA ASP A 186 7.72 -7.18 -9.24
C ASP A 186 8.78 -6.95 -10.33
N LEU A 187 9.71 -7.90 -10.48
CA LEU A 187 10.77 -7.79 -11.50
C LEU A 187 10.28 -8.24 -12.89
N ALA A 188 9.28 -9.12 -12.94
CA ALA A 188 8.82 -9.73 -14.19
C ALA A 188 7.90 -8.79 -14.98
N THR A 189 6.96 -8.12 -14.31
CA THR A 189 6.01 -7.19 -14.93
C THR A 189 5.91 -5.85 -14.17
N PRO A 190 7.02 -5.10 -14.01
CA PRO A 190 7.16 -3.99 -13.04
C PRO A 190 6.19 -2.81 -13.12
N ALA A 191 5.40 -2.71 -14.19
CA ALA A 191 4.44 -1.63 -14.44
C ALA A 191 3.01 -2.13 -14.73
N THR A 192 2.81 -3.45 -14.80
CA THR A 192 1.52 -4.08 -15.08
C THR A 192 0.91 -4.55 -13.77
N PHE A 193 -0.39 -4.29 -13.57
CA PHE A 193 -1.11 -4.81 -12.42
C PHE A 193 -1.67 -6.19 -12.76
N ASP A 194 -0.96 -7.24 -12.36
CA ASP A 194 -1.32 -8.64 -12.65
C ASP A 194 -1.01 -9.57 -11.47
N ASN A 195 -1.20 -10.86 -11.67
CA ASN A 195 -0.97 -11.86 -10.61
C ASN A 195 0.49 -12.36 -10.56
N GLN A 196 1.40 -11.78 -11.35
CA GLN A 196 2.80 -12.17 -11.39
C GLN A 196 3.49 -12.01 -10.03
N TYR A 197 3.01 -11.07 -9.19
CA TYR A 197 3.38 -10.97 -7.78
C TYR A 197 3.31 -12.33 -7.08
N TYR A 198 2.18 -13.05 -7.18
CA TYR A 198 2.01 -14.34 -6.50
C TYR A 198 2.86 -15.45 -7.14
N VAL A 199 3.04 -15.42 -8.46
CA VAL A 199 3.94 -16.35 -9.18
C VAL A 199 5.39 -16.18 -8.72
N ASN A 200 5.83 -14.94 -8.52
CA ASN A 200 7.16 -14.63 -7.98
C ASN A 200 7.31 -15.18 -6.56
N LEU A 201 6.28 -15.04 -5.71
CA LEU A 201 6.36 -15.57 -4.34
C LEU A 201 6.60 -17.09 -4.33
N LEU A 202 5.85 -17.84 -5.15
CA LEU A 202 5.99 -19.30 -5.27
C LEU A 202 7.36 -19.73 -5.78
N SER A 203 8.05 -18.83 -6.51
CA SER A 203 9.40 -19.05 -7.03
C SER A 203 10.51 -18.55 -6.09
N GLY A 204 10.16 -18.06 -4.89
CA GLY A 204 11.11 -17.51 -3.91
C GLY A 204 11.57 -16.07 -4.21
N GLU A 205 10.94 -15.43 -5.18
CA GLU A 205 11.32 -14.13 -5.76
C GLU A 205 10.50 -12.95 -5.22
N GLY A 206 9.72 -13.13 -4.15
CA GLY A 206 9.02 -12.01 -3.50
C GLY A 206 10.01 -11.04 -2.89
N LEU A 207 9.99 -9.74 -3.21
CA LEU A 207 11.06 -8.82 -2.83
C LEU A 207 11.16 -8.61 -1.31
N LEU A 208 10.07 -8.23 -0.64
CA LEU A 208 10.08 -7.88 0.77
C LEU A 208 10.02 -9.14 1.65
N PRO A 209 10.60 -9.11 2.87
CA PRO A 209 10.38 -10.19 3.83
C PRO A 209 8.89 -10.47 4.07
N SER A 210 8.07 -9.42 4.22
CA SER A 210 6.62 -9.52 4.42
C SER A 210 5.88 -10.17 3.25
N ASP A 211 6.44 -10.11 2.04
CA ASP A 211 5.87 -10.79 0.87
C ASP A 211 6.23 -12.28 0.91
N GLN A 212 7.52 -12.60 1.09
CA GLN A 212 7.99 -13.98 1.00
C GLN A 212 7.45 -14.86 2.14
N VAL A 213 7.15 -14.28 3.30
CA VAL A 213 6.55 -15.04 4.42
C VAL A 213 5.13 -15.54 4.10
N LEU A 214 4.41 -14.95 3.13
CA LEU A 214 3.05 -15.39 2.78
C LEU A 214 3.03 -16.83 2.23
N VAL A 215 4.04 -17.21 1.47
CA VAL A 215 4.17 -18.59 0.93
C VAL A 215 4.37 -19.60 2.06
N ASN A 216 5.14 -19.21 3.08
CA ASN A 216 5.43 -20.04 4.24
C ASN A 216 4.36 -19.95 5.33
N GLY A 217 3.34 -19.09 5.16
CA GLY A 217 2.28 -18.87 6.14
C GLY A 217 1.40 -20.09 6.40
N GLY A 218 1.44 -21.09 5.51
CA GLY A 218 0.62 -22.30 5.59
C GLY A 218 -0.88 -21.99 5.58
N GLY A 219 -1.69 -23.02 5.86
CA GLY A 219 -3.15 -22.88 6.05
C GLY A 219 -3.85 -22.09 4.96
N GLU A 220 -4.69 -21.13 5.37
CA GLU A 220 -5.43 -20.25 4.47
C GLU A 220 -4.50 -19.34 3.64
N VAL A 221 -3.45 -18.76 4.24
CA VAL A 221 -2.56 -17.80 3.59
C VAL A 221 -1.84 -18.44 2.40
N GLY A 222 -1.20 -19.58 2.61
CA GLY A 222 -0.50 -20.29 1.54
C GLY A 222 -1.44 -20.82 0.45
N SER A 223 -2.70 -21.15 0.82
CA SER A 223 -3.71 -21.59 -0.14
C SER A 223 -4.19 -20.44 -1.03
N LEU A 224 -4.38 -19.24 -0.47
CA LEU A 224 -4.74 -18.04 -1.22
C LEU A 224 -3.61 -17.60 -2.17
N VAL A 225 -2.35 -17.64 -1.73
CA VAL A 225 -1.21 -17.34 -2.61
C VAL A 225 -1.19 -18.27 -3.84
N GLN A 226 -1.39 -19.58 -3.62
CA GLN A 226 -1.48 -20.54 -4.73
C GLN A 226 -2.68 -20.27 -5.63
N ALA A 227 -3.85 -19.98 -5.06
CA ALA A 227 -5.06 -19.71 -5.82
C ALA A 227 -4.89 -18.47 -6.73
N TYR A 228 -4.37 -17.37 -6.19
CA TYR A 228 -4.15 -16.15 -6.96
C TYR A 228 -3.04 -16.28 -8.00
N ALA A 229 -2.02 -17.10 -7.75
CA ALA A 229 -1.00 -17.42 -8.76
C ALA A 229 -1.57 -18.24 -9.94
N MET A 230 -2.54 -19.11 -9.69
CA MET A 230 -3.15 -19.98 -10.72
C MET A 230 -4.33 -19.33 -11.46
N ASP A 231 -5.05 -18.41 -10.80
CA ASP A 231 -6.25 -17.79 -11.32
C ASP A 231 -6.18 -16.25 -11.21
N PRO A 232 -5.76 -15.57 -12.29
CA PRO A 232 -5.73 -14.11 -12.33
C PRO A 232 -7.10 -13.46 -12.16
N VAL A 233 -8.18 -14.14 -12.59
CA VAL A 233 -9.55 -13.60 -12.49
C VAL A 233 -9.98 -13.59 -11.04
N LEU A 234 -9.73 -14.66 -10.30
CA LEU A 234 -9.98 -14.73 -8.86
C LEU A 234 -9.23 -13.63 -8.10
N PHE A 235 -7.94 -13.41 -8.41
CA PHE A 235 -7.16 -12.32 -7.82
C PHE A 235 -7.83 -10.96 -8.05
N TYR A 236 -8.21 -10.68 -9.30
CA TYR A 236 -8.82 -9.40 -9.67
C TYR A 236 -10.18 -9.16 -8.99
N GLU A 237 -11.04 -10.17 -8.92
CA GLU A 237 -12.34 -10.07 -8.25
C GLU A 237 -12.18 -9.81 -6.76
N ASP A 238 -11.30 -10.57 -6.10
CA ASP A 238 -11.07 -10.41 -4.67
C ASP A 238 -10.34 -9.11 -4.33
N PHE A 239 -9.42 -8.66 -5.19
CA PHE A 239 -8.73 -7.38 -5.02
C PHE A 239 -9.73 -6.22 -5.07
N ALA A 240 -10.63 -6.22 -6.05
CA ALA A 240 -11.71 -5.24 -6.15
C ALA A 240 -12.59 -5.21 -4.89
N ILE A 241 -13.01 -6.37 -4.39
CA ILE A 241 -13.82 -6.51 -3.18
C ILE A 241 -13.08 -5.97 -1.95
N SER A 242 -11.82 -6.35 -1.77
CA SER A 242 -11.01 -5.92 -0.62
C SER A 242 -10.64 -4.44 -0.68
N MET A 243 -10.46 -3.86 -1.87
CA MET A 243 -10.30 -2.40 -2.03
C MET A 243 -11.56 -1.65 -1.60
N VAL A 244 -12.76 -2.14 -1.92
CA VAL A 244 -14.01 -1.54 -1.43
C VAL A 244 -14.11 -1.67 0.09
N ARG A 245 -13.76 -2.83 0.67
CA ARG A 245 -13.76 -3.02 2.13
C ARG A 245 -12.78 -2.10 2.84
N MET A 246 -11.55 -1.99 2.34
CA MET A 246 -10.56 -1.06 2.88
C MET A 246 -11.04 0.39 2.76
N GLY A 247 -11.64 0.75 1.62
CA GLY A 247 -12.22 2.08 1.40
C GLY A 247 -13.35 2.44 2.36
N ARG A 248 -13.97 1.48 3.04
CA ARG A 248 -15.03 1.71 4.05
C ARG A 248 -14.50 1.96 5.45
N LEU A 249 -13.19 1.82 5.69
CA LEU A 249 -12.61 2.15 6.97
C LEU A 249 -12.86 3.63 7.26
N ALA A 250 -13.46 3.90 8.42
CA ALA A 250 -13.91 5.23 8.79
C ALA A 250 -13.28 5.66 10.12
N PRO A 251 -13.08 6.98 10.32
CA PRO A 251 -12.73 7.53 11.62
C PRO A 251 -13.72 7.13 12.72
N PRO A 252 -13.31 7.23 14.00
CA PRO A 252 -14.21 7.08 15.12
C PRO A 252 -15.50 7.91 14.95
N PRO A 253 -16.67 7.39 15.36
CA PRO A 253 -17.91 8.15 15.31
C PRO A 253 -17.79 9.47 16.07
N GLY A 254 -18.25 10.56 15.45
CA GLY A 254 -18.17 11.91 16.02
C GLY A 254 -16.87 12.66 15.73
N SER A 255 -15.93 12.08 14.98
CA SER A 255 -14.78 12.83 14.46
C SER A 255 -15.23 14.05 13.66
N GLU A 256 -14.59 15.20 13.91
CA GLU A 256 -14.78 16.41 13.12
C GLU A 256 -14.26 16.19 11.70
N ALA A 257 -15.05 16.61 10.71
CA ALA A 257 -14.70 16.44 9.31
C ALA A 257 -15.31 17.52 8.41
N GLU A 258 -14.63 17.78 7.30
CA GLU A 258 -14.97 18.84 6.35
C GLU A 258 -14.82 18.38 4.89
N VAL A 259 -15.03 19.29 3.94
CA VAL A 259 -14.57 19.13 2.56
C VAL A 259 -13.48 20.17 2.37
N ARG A 260 -12.22 19.73 2.35
CA ARG A 260 -11.08 20.66 2.26
C ARG A 260 -11.00 21.27 0.89
N ARG A 261 -10.71 22.57 0.78
CA ARG A 261 -10.37 23.23 -0.50
C ARG A 261 -8.96 22.93 -0.95
N CYS A 262 -8.04 22.77 0.00
CA CYS A 262 -6.65 22.38 -0.23
C CYS A 262 -6.34 21.14 0.60
N CYS A 263 -5.89 20.05 -0.04
CA CYS A 263 -5.68 18.78 0.67
C CYS A 263 -4.53 18.78 1.69
N ARG A 264 -3.78 19.87 1.80
CA ARG A 264 -2.63 19.97 2.70
C ARG A 264 -2.93 20.63 4.04
N VAL A 265 -4.04 21.36 4.13
CA VAL A 265 -4.38 22.18 5.29
C VAL A 265 -5.87 22.10 5.58
N VAL A 266 -6.24 22.22 6.86
CA VAL A 266 -7.62 22.42 7.29
C VAL A 266 -8.14 23.77 6.76
N ASN A 267 -9.44 23.89 6.45
CA ASN A 267 -10.04 25.12 5.89
C ASN A 267 -9.98 26.35 6.82
#